data_AF-A0A9P1CNL6-F1
#
_entry.id   AF-A0A9P1CNL6-F1
#
_cell.length_a   1.000
_cell.length_b   1.000
_cell.length_c   1.000
_cell.angle_alpha   90.00
_cell.angle_beta   90.00
_cell.angle_gamma   90.00
#
_symmetry.space_group_name_H-M   'P 1'
#
loop_
_entity.id
_entity.type
_entity.pdbx_description
1 polymer ?
#
loop_
_entity_poly.entity_id
_entity_poly.type
_entity_poly.pdbx_seq_one_letter_code
_entity_poly.pdbx_strand_id
1 'polypeptide(L)'
;MSPDVIVGLTAAISIAFRYLEPIHHNMQLAQNLQEQRLLAFDKIVSASKLLLKQVGRAKYMESIWSLWVQLSQSIFMLERILWPNQPPETELHIVLPPEPRPLSDVLLDNFNDSATTIFQAIAPLEQFHEWFVAEYDTVLHMEFNNMLLDSILLFRTTESMLRMKQRLQSLIPAPAASAIDLDTDPPVAATAATSSASSTAPAVAEPMVITSAAGEALSWY
;
A
#
# COMPACT_ATOMS: atom_id res chain seq x y z
N MET A 1 12.92 -23.54 4.21
CA MET A 1 11.66 -23.59 4.98
C MET A 1 11.61 -24.94 5.68
N SER A 2 11.24 -24.97 6.96
CA SER A 2 10.97 -26.24 7.66
C SER A 2 9.63 -26.83 7.19
N PRO A 3 9.44 -28.16 7.30
CA PRO A 3 8.19 -28.82 6.93
C PRO A 3 6.95 -28.22 7.60
N ASP A 4 7.06 -27.87 8.89
CA ASP A 4 5.95 -27.30 9.67
C ASP A 4 5.48 -25.95 9.11
N VAL A 5 6.42 -25.11 8.64
CA VAL A 5 6.10 -23.83 8.00
C VAL A 5 5.37 -24.03 6.68
N ILE A 6 5.71 -25.08 5.92
CA ILE A 6 5.03 -25.40 4.66
C ILE A 6 3.60 -25.86 4.94
N VAL A 7 3.41 -26.71 5.95
CA VAL A 7 2.08 -27.20 6.35
C VAL A 7 1.21 -26.05 6.84
N GLY A 8 1.73 -25.19 7.73
CA GLY A 8 1.01 -24.03 8.24
C GLY A 8 0.62 -23.04 7.14
N LEU A 9 1.55 -22.73 6.21
CA LEU A 9 1.27 -21.87 5.07
C LEU A 9 0.21 -22.47 4.14
N THR A 10 0.32 -23.77 3.83
CA THR A 10 -0.65 -24.45 2.95
C THR A 10 -2.03 -24.46 3.58
N ALA A 11 -2.14 -24.77 4.88
CA ALA A 11 -3.40 -24.73 5.61
C ALA A 11 -4.02 -23.33 5.60
N ALA A 12 -3.24 -22.29 5.84
CA ALA A 12 -3.71 -20.90 5.80
C ALA A 12 -4.21 -20.51 4.41
N ILE A 13 -3.49 -20.88 3.34
CA ILE A 13 -3.92 -20.65 1.96
C ILE A 13 -5.22 -21.41 1.67
N SER A 14 -5.35 -22.66 2.11
CA SER A 14 -6.58 -23.45 1.93
C SER A 14 -7.78 -22.85 2.67
N ILE A 15 -7.60 -22.33 3.88
CA ILE A 15 -8.65 -21.63 4.64
C ILE A 15 -9.07 -20.36 3.90
N ALA A 16 -8.11 -19.55 3.47
CA ALA A 16 -8.39 -18.32 2.71
C ALA A 16 -9.07 -18.63 1.37
N PHE A 17 -8.64 -19.69 0.68
CA PHE A 17 -9.26 -20.14 -0.56
C PHE A 17 -10.71 -20.62 -0.33
N ARG A 18 -10.96 -21.37 0.74
CA ARG A 18 -12.30 -21.81 1.13
C ARG A 18 -13.24 -20.62 1.40
N TYR A 19 -12.72 -19.52 1.93
CA TYR A 19 -13.49 -18.28 2.06
C TYR A 19 -13.92 -17.72 0.71
N LEU A 20 -13.03 -17.72 -0.29
CA LEU A 20 -13.34 -17.20 -1.63
C LEU A 20 -14.41 -18.02 -2.36
N GLU A 21 -14.63 -19.29 -1.99
CA GLU A 21 -15.61 -20.17 -2.63
C GLU A 21 -16.88 -20.38 -1.76
N PRO A 22 -17.86 -19.47 -1.79
CA PRO A 22 -19.09 -19.64 -1.03
C PRO A 22 -19.89 -20.86 -1.53
N ILE A 23 -20.31 -21.74 -0.61
CA ILE A 23 -21.25 -22.83 -0.93
C ILE A 23 -22.66 -22.27 -0.79
N HIS A 24 -23.34 -22.09 -1.91
CA HIS A 24 -24.73 -21.61 -1.91
C HIS A 24 -25.57 -22.33 -2.99
N HIS A 25 -26.81 -22.66 -2.65
CA HIS A 25 -27.73 -23.40 -3.53
C HIS A 25 -28.09 -22.63 -4.82
N ASN A 26 -28.14 -21.30 -4.72
CA ASN A 26 -28.31 -20.41 -5.88
C ASN A 26 -26.94 -20.00 -6.42
N MET A 27 -26.65 -20.40 -7.67
CA MET A 27 -25.40 -20.15 -8.37
C MET A 27 -25.12 -18.66 -8.61
N GLN A 28 -26.14 -17.85 -8.93
CA GLN A 28 -25.94 -16.41 -9.13
C GLN A 28 -25.56 -15.70 -7.82
N LEU A 29 -26.18 -16.12 -6.72
CA LEU A 29 -25.85 -15.57 -5.40
C LEU A 29 -24.43 -16.00 -4.99
N ALA A 30 -24.05 -17.25 -5.26
CA ALA A 30 -22.69 -17.74 -5.02
C ALA A 30 -21.64 -16.92 -5.78
N GLN A 31 -21.88 -16.63 -7.05
CA GLN A 31 -20.98 -15.80 -7.88
C GLN A 31 -20.85 -14.38 -7.34
N ASN A 32 -21.97 -13.72 -7.03
CA ASN A 32 -21.94 -12.36 -6.48
C ASN A 32 -21.19 -12.31 -5.13
N LEU A 33 -21.37 -13.32 -4.26
CA LEU A 33 -20.63 -13.41 -3.00
C LEU A 33 -19.14 -13.65 -3.23
N GLN A 34 -18.78 -14.51 -4.19
CA GLN A 34 -17.39 -14.77 -4.54
C GLN A 34 -16.70 -13.51 -5.03
N GLU A 35 -17.33 -12.74 -5.92
CA GLU A 35 -16.82 -11.45 -6.40
C GLU A 35 -16.64 -10.44 -5.24
N GLN A 36 -17.62 -10.35 -4.34
CA GLN A 36 -17.52 -9.48 -3.16
C GLN A 36 -16.35 -9.87 -2.24
N ARG A 37 -16.16 -11.18 -2.01
CA ARG A 37 -15.05 -11.69 -1.19
C ARG A 37 -13.70 -11.51 -1.87
N LEU A 38 -13.65 -11.62 -3.20
CA LEU A 38 -12.45 -11.34 -3.99
C LEU A 38 -12.05 -9.87 -3.87
N LEU A 39 -13.00 -8.94 -4.05
CA LEU A 39 -12.77 -7.50 -3.86
C LEU A 39 -12.38 -7.16 -2.41
N ALA A 40 -12.92 -7.88 -1.43
CA ALA A 40 -12.55 -7.74 -0.03
C ALA A 40 -11.09 -8.16 0.21
N PHE A 41 -10.67 -9.31 -0.33
CA PHE A 41 -9.29 -9.76 -0.25
C PHE A 41 -8.31 -8.85 -0.98
N ASP A 42 -8.68 -8.33 -2.17
CA ASP A 42 -7.85 -7.39 -2.91
C ASP A 42 -7.58 -6.11 -2.11
N LYS A 43 -8.58 -5.57 -1.40
CA LYS A 43 -8.39 -4.43 -0.49
C LYS A 43 -7.39 -4.75 0.62
N ILE A 44 -7.49 -5.93 1.25
CA ILE A 44 -6.58 -6.35 2.32
C ILE A 44 -5.16 -6.52 1.79
N VAL A 45 -5.00 -7.18 0.65
CA VAL A 45 -3.71 -7.42 -0.02
C VAL A 45 -3.05 -6.10 -0.40
N SER A 46 -3.79 -5.20 -1.05
CA SER A 46 -3.33 -3.88 -1.45
C SER A 46 -2.89 -3.04 -0.25
N ALA A 47 -3.68 -3.02 0.82
CA ALA A 47 -3.35 -2.26 2.02
C ALA A 47 -2.13 -2.85 2.76
N SER A 48 -2.04 -4.18 2.84
CA SER A 48 -0.88 -4.88 3.44
C SER A 48 0.40 -4.58 2.67
N LYS A 49 0.33 -4.61 1.33
CA LYS A 49 1.43 -4.26 0.44
C LYS A 49 1.90 -2.83 0.65
N LEU A 50 1.00 -1.86 0.79
CA LEU A 50 1.36 -0.46 1.04
C LEU A 50 2.08 -0.30 2.38
N LEU A 51 1.61 -0.94 3.44
CA LEU A 51 2.29 -0.93 4.74
C LEU A 51 3.69 -1.54 4.67
N LEU A 52 3.82 -2.69 4.00
CA LEU A 52 5.11 -3.37 3.82
C LEU A 52 6.09 -2.56 2.97
N LYS A 53 5.61 -1.82 1.96
CA LYS A 53 6.46 -0.91 1.17
C LYS A 53 6.95 0.30 1.96
N GLN A 54 6.14 0.82 2.89
CA GLN A 54 6.53 1.97 3.70
C GLN A 54 7.43 1.56 4.88
N VAL A 55 7.07 0.48 5.59
CA VAL A 55 7.68 0.08 6.86
C VAL A 55 8.75 -1.01 6.67
N GLY A 56 8.62 -1.84 5.63
CA GLY A 56 9.48 -3.00 5.43
C GLY A 56 9.11 -4.20 6.29
N ARG A 57 10.00 -5.20 6.31
CA ARG A 57 9.80 -6.46 7.04
C ARG A 57 10.43 -6.42 8.42
N ALA A 58 9.93 -5.54 9.28
CA ALA A 58 10.26 -5.55 10.70
C ALA A 58 9.63 -6.78 11.39
N LYS A 59 10.18 -7.23 12.53
CA LYS A 59 9.65 -8.40 13.26
C LYS A 59 8.17 -8.26 13.66
N TYR A 60 7.75 -7.05 14.01
CA TYR A 60 6.35 -6.77 14.36
C TYR A 60 5.41 -6.73 13.14
N MET A 61 5.96 -6.68 11.91
CA MET A 61 5.18 -6.72 10.67
C MET A 61 5.03 -8.15 10.12
N GLU A 62 5.52 -9.18 10.81
CA GLU A 62 5.49 -10.55 10.30
C GLU A 62 4.05 -11.08 10.11
N SER A 63 3.09 -10.62 10.92
CA SER A 63 1.68 -10.94 10.73
C SER A 63 1.13 -10.35 9.42
N ILE A 64 1.42 -9.07 9.13
CA ILE A 64 1.03 -8.41 7.88
C ILE A 64 1.72 -9.05 6.67
N TRP A 65 2.99 -9.43 6.80
CA TRP A 65 3.70 -10.17 5.76
C TRP A 65 3.05 -11.52 5.48
N SER A 66 2.77 -12.29 6.53
CA SER A 66 2.13 -13.60 6.43
C SER A 66 0.73 -13.49 5.82
N LEU A 67 -0.06 -12.52 6.27
CA LEU A 67 -1.37 -12.19 5.72
C LEU A 67 -1.28 -11.88 4.23
N TRP A 68 -0.39 -10.97 3.84
CA TRP A 68 -0.19 -10.60 2.44
C TRP A 68 0.17 -11.82 1.58
N VAL A 69 1.16 -12.62 1.99
CA VAL A 69 1.56 -13.83 1.25
C VAL A 69 0.40 -14.81 1.13
N GLN A 70 -0.29 -15.11 2.22
CA GLN A 70 -1.37 -16.11 2.24
C GLN A 70 -2.56 -15.69 1.37
N LEU A 71 -2.97 -14.42 1.45
CA LEU A 71 -4.07 -13.90 0.66
C LEU A 71 -3.70 -13.72 -0.82
N SER A 72 -2.51 -13.20 -1.13
CA SER A 72 -2.07 -13.10 -2.53
C SER A 72 -1.96 -14.47 -3.20
N GLN A 73 -1.47 -15.49 -2.47
CA GLN A 73 -1.43 -16.86 -3.00
C GLN A 73 -2.82 -17.45 -3.18
N SER A 74 -3.77 -17.19 -2.29
CA SER A 74 -5.14 -17.70 -2.44
C SER A 74 -5.88 -17.07 -3.62
N ILE A 75 -5.71 -15.76 -3.84
CA ILE A 75 -6.24 -15.07 -5.03
C ILE A 75 -5.57 -15.61 -6.30
N PHE A 76 -4.25 -15.73 -6.32
CA PHE A 76 -3.51 -16.28 -7.46
C PHE A 76 -3.97 -17.70 -7.83
N MET A 77 -4.20 -18.55 -6.83
CA MET A 77 -4.73 -19.90 -7.06
C MET A 77 -6.15 -19.86 -7.62
N LEU A 78 -6.99 -18.94 -7.14
CA LEU A 78 -8.34 -18.74 -7.66
C LEU A 78 -8.32 -18.28 -9.12
N GLU A 79 -7.48 -17.31 -9.47
CA GLU A 79 -7.33 -16.83 -10.84
C GLU A 79 -6.94 -17.97 -11.80
N ARG A 80 -6.02 -18.84 -11.37
CA ARG A 80 -5.62 -20.00 -12.17
C ARG A 80 -6.72 -21.04 -12.36
N ILE A 81 -7.65 -21.14 -11.42
CA ILE A 81 -8.80 -22.06 -11.50
C ILE A 81 -9.90 -21.47 -12.39
N LEU A 82 -10.21 -20.18 -12.23
CA LEU A 82 -11.26 -19.50 -12.98
C LEU A 82 -10.85 -19.20 -14.43
N TRP A 83 -9.59 -18.80 -14.65
CA TRP A 83 -9.07 -18.39 -15.95
C TRP A 83 -7.75 -19.10 -16.28
N PRO A 84 -7.77 -20.42 -16.52
CA PRO A 84 -6.54 -21.22 -16.72
C PRO A 84 -5.71 -20.80 -17.93
N ASN A 85 -6.32 -20.11 -18.91
CA ASN A 85 -5.66 -19.69 -20.14
C ASN A 85 -5.11 -18.25 -20.07
N GLN A 86 -5.37 -17.51 -19.00
CA GLN A 86 -4.88 -16.15 -18.81
C GLN A 86 -3.72 -16.16 -17.80
N PRO A 87 -2.69 -15.33 -18.02
CA PRO A 87 -1.67 -15.13 -17.00
C PRO A 87 -2.33 -14.51 -15.76
N PRO A 88 -2.04 -15.02 -14.54
CA PRO A 88 -2.53 -14.41 -13.31
C PRO A 88 -2.08 -12.95 -13.21
N GLU A 89 -2.98 -12.08 -12.79
CA GLU A 89 -2.72 -10.64 -12.60
C GLU A 89 -2.19 -10.35 -11.19
N THR A 90 -2.47 -11.24 -10.23
CA THR A 90 -2.06 -11.04 -8.84
C THR A 90 -0.54 -10.96 -8.67
N GLU A 91 -0.06 -9.82 -8.16
CA GLU A 91 1.35 -9.62 -7.85
C GLU A 91 1.80 -10.45 -6.63
N LEU A 92 2.77 -11.33 -6.83
CA LEU A 92 3.39 -12.14 -5.77
C LEU A 92 4.74 -11.61 -5.28
N HIS A 93 5.15 -10.43 -5.75
CA HIS A 93 6.43 -9.82 -5.41
C HIS A 93 6.25 -8.37 -4.96
N ILE A 94 6.89 -8.02 -3.83
CA ILE A 94 6.94 -6.65 -3.32
C ILE A 94 8.40 -6.23 -3.21
N VAL A 95 8.70 -5.02 -3.70
CA VAL A 95 9.96 -4.33 -3.41
C VAL A 95 9.84 -3.71 -2.02
N LEU A 96 10.63 -4.22 -1.08
CA LEU A 96 10.68 -3.73 0.29
C LEU A 96 11.76 -2.64 0.43
N PRO A 97 11.63 -1.72 1.40
CA PRO A 97 12.72 -0.83 1.76
C PRO A 97 13.95 -1.63 2.23
N PRO A 98 15.17 -1.09 2.04
CA PRO A 98 16.41 -1.81 2.34
C PRO A 98 16.56 -2.14 3.83
N GLU A 99 16.03 -1.28 4.69
CA GLU A 99 16.04 -1.46 6.14
C GLU A 99 14.61 -1.34 6.70
N PRO A 100 14.27 -2.11 7.75
CA PRO A 100 12.99 -1.99 8.43
C PRO A 100 12.90 -0.63 9.13
N ARG A 101 11.77 0.05 8.92
CA ARG A 101 11.47 1.39 9.44
C ARG A 101 10.42 1.30 10.55
N PRO A 102 10.31 2.31 11.43
CA PRO A 102 9.26 2.32 12.45
C PRO A 102 7.88 2.55 11.83
N LEU A 103 6.83 2.05 12.50
CA LEU A 103 5.44 2.24 12.04
C LEU A 103 5.04 3.72 11.94
N SER A 104 5.69 4.60 12.71
CA SER A 104 5.50 6.06 12.63
C SER A 104 5.78 6.66 11.27
N ASP A 105 6.55 6.00 10.41
CA ASP A 105 6.84 6.49 9.06
C ASP A 105 5.60 6.52 8.16
N VAL A 106 4.52 5.85 8.55
CA VAL A 106 3.20 5.99 7.92
C VAL A 106 2.65 7.43 8.06
N LEU A 107 3.15 8.21 9.02
CA LEU A 107 2.79 9.62 9.21
C LEU A 107 3.52 10.56 8.25
N LEU A 108 4.43 10.08 7.40
CA LEU A 108 5.10 10.91 6.41
C LEU A 108 4.14 11.30 5.28
N ASP A 109 4.42 12.41 4.60
CA ASP A 109 3.51 12.96 3.60
C ASP A 109 3.39 12.11 2.33
N ASN A 110 4.41 11.31 2.03
CA ASN A 110 4.39 10.36 0.93
C ASN A 110 3.31 9.26 1.08
N PHE A 111 2.77 9.06 2.28
CA PHE A 111 1.78 8.03 2.56
C PHE A 111 0.33 8.57 2.57
N ASN A 112 0.12 9.89 2.44
CA ASN A 112 -1.21 10.50 2.55
C ASN A 112 -2.22 9.91 1.55
N ASP A 113 -1.79 9.68 0.31
CA ASP A 113 -2.65 9.12 -0.75
C ASP A 113 -3.06 7.67 -0.47
N SER A 114 -2.25 6.94 0.31
CA SER A 114 -2.46 5.54 0.68
C SER A 114 -3.41 5.37 1.87
N ALA A 115 -3.73 6.44 2.59
CA ALA A 115 -4.53 6.37 3.82
C ALA A 115 -5.92 5.77 3.60
N THR A 116 -6.57 6.12 2.49
CA THR A 116 -7.90 5.60 2.15
C THR A 116 -7.90 4.08 1.95
N THR A 117 -6.84 3.54 1.32
CA THR A 117 -6.71 2.09 1.09
C THR A 117 -6.59 1.33 2.40
N ILE A 118 -5.87 1.87 3.39
CA ILE A 118 -5.79 1.30 4.74
C ILE A 118 -7.18 1.26 5.38
N PHE A 119 -7.95 2.36 5.33
CA PHE A 119 -9.27 2.41 5.93
C PHE A 119 -10.26 1.41 5.31
N GLN A 120 -10.17 1.22 3.99
CA GLN A 120 -11.05 0.31 3.25
C GLN A 120 -10.77 -1.18 3.52
N ALA A 121 -9.58 -1.54 3.98
CA ALA A 121 -9.18 -2.92 4.23
C ALA A 121 -9.64 -3.47 5.58
N ILE A 122 -9.95 -2.60 6.54
CA ILE A 122 -10.22 -2.99 7.93
C ILE A 122 -11.51 -3.80 8.06
N ALA A 123 -12.63 -3.27 7.57
CA ALA A 123 -13.91 -3.97 7.64
C ALA A 123 -13.89 -5.32 6.91
N PRO A 124 -13.31 -5.44 5.70
CA PRO A 124 -13.05 -6.74 5.06
C PRO A 124 -12.26 -7.74 5.90
N LEU A 125 -11.20 -7.26 6.57
CA LEU A 125 -10.35 -8.12 7.40
C LEU A 125 -11.09 -8.62 8.65
N GLU A 126 -11.89 -7.75 9.28
CA GLU A 126 -12.74 -8.11 10.41
C GLU A 126 -13.81 -9.13 10.00
N GLN A 127 -14.47 -8.92 8.85
CA GLN A 127 -15.44 -9.88 8.32
C GLN A 127 -14.82 -11.24 8.01
N PHE A 128 -13.59 -11.26 7.49
CA PHE A 128 -12.85 -12.49 7.25
C PHE A 128 -12.53 -13.22 8.56
N HIS A 129 -12.10 -12.48 9.59
CA HIS A 129 -11.85 -13.04 10.92
C HIS A 129 -13.13 -13.57 11.58
N GLU A 130 -14.23 -12.82 11.52
CA GLU A 130 -15.54 -13.25 12.03
C GLU A 130 -15.99 -14.55 11.36
N TRP A 131 -15.87 -14.64 10.03
CA TRP A 131 -16.15 -15.87 9.31
C TRP A 131 -15.24 -17.02 9.74
N PHE A 132 -13.94 -16.76 9.92
CA PHE A 132 -12.99 -17.79 10.31
C PHE A 132 -13.32 -18.37 11.69
N VAL A 133 -13.65 -17.52 12.67
CA VAL A 133 -14.05 -17.96 14.02
C VAL A 133 -15.38 -18.73 14.00
N ALA A 134 -16.28 -18.42 13.05
CA ALA A 134 -17.54 -19.13 12.91
C ALA A 134 -17.39 -20.53 12.28
N GLU A 135 -16.46 -20.71 11.34
CA GLU A 135 -16.32 -21.95 10.57
C GLU A 135 -15.22 -22.89 11.09
N TYR A 136 -14.21 -22.37 11.79
CA TYR A 136 -13.03 -23.14 12.20
C TYR A 136 -12.79 -23.11 13.71
N ASP A 137 -12.17 -24.17 14.22
CA ASP A 137 -11.70 -24.23 15.60
C ASP A 137 -10.46 -23.33 15.77
N THR A 138 -10.58 -22.29 16.59
CA THR A 138 -9.52 -21.32 16.87
C THR A 138 -8.37 -21.90 17.69
N VAL A 139 -8.58 -22.99 18.43
CA VAL A 139 -7.52 -23.69 19.17
C VAL A 139 -6.67 -24.51 18.20
N LEU A 140 -7.32 -25.22 17.28
CA LEU A 140 -6.61 -26.01 16.26
C LEU A 140 -5.81 -25.10 15.32
N HIS A 141 -6.38 -23.95 14.96
CA HIS A 141 -5.78 -22.98 14.05
C HIS A 141 -5.25 -21.74 14.77
N MET A 142 -4.72 -21.91 15.99
CA MET A 142 -4.32 -20.80 16.88
C MET A 142 -3.29 -19.86 16.24
N GLU A 143 -2.31 -20.38 15.51
CA GLU A 143 -1.30 -19.55 14.85
C GLU A 143 -1.92 -18.62 13.79
N PHE A 144 -2.85 -19.14 13.00
CA PHE A 144 -3.56 -18.37 11.98
C PHE A 144 -4.51 -17.35 12.63
N ASN A 145 -5.22 -17.74 13.69
CA ASN A 145 -6.08 -16.84 14.45
C ASN A 145 -5.29 -15.66 15.04
N ASN A 146 -4.15 -15.95 15.69
CA ASN A 146 -3.30 -14.91 16.28
C ASN A 146 -2.73 -13.98 15.21
N MET A 147 -2.32 -14.53 14.05
CA MET A 147 -1.89 -13.73 12.91
C MET A 147 -2.99 -12.75 12.45
N LEU A 148 -4.24 -13.22 12.31
CA LEU A 148 -5.37 -12.34 11.94
C LEU A 148 -5.63 -11.25 12.98
N LEU A 149 -5.64 -11.60 14.26
CA LEU A 149 -5.84 -10.63 15.35
C LEU A 149 -4.73 -9.57 15.38
N ASP A 150 -3.47 -9.99 15.25
CA ASP A 150 -2.32 -9.09 15.20
C ASP A 150 -2.37 -8.17 13.98
N SER A 151 -2.75 -8.71 12.81
CA SER A 151 -2.95 -7.91 11.61
C SER A 151 -4.06 -6.88 11.80
N ILE A 152 -5.23 -7.27 12.33
CA ILE A 152 -6.33 -6.33 12.63
C ILE A 152 -5.83 -5.21 13.55
N LEU A 153 -5.11 -5.56 14.62
CA LEU A 153 -4.58 -4.57 15.56
C LEU A 153 -3.61 -3.59 14.88
N LEU A 154 -2.72 -4.07 14.01
CA LEU A 154 -1.79 -3.22 13.25
C LEU A 154 -2.51 -2.29 12.28
N PHE A 155 -3.53 -2.80 11.57
CA PHE A 155 -4.36 -1.98 10.70
C PHE A 155 -5.11 -0.89 11.47
N ARG A 156 -5.73 -1.25 12.60
CA ARG A 156 -6.44 -0.29 13.49
C ARG A 156 -5.51 0.74 14.11
N THR A 157 -4.28 0.34 14.47
CA THR A 157 -3.25 1.25 14.99
C THR A 157 -2.83 2.25 13.91
N THR A 158 -2.55 1.76 12.71
CA THR A 158 -2.21 2.58 11.54
C THR A 158 -3.33 3.56 11.21
N GLU A 159 -4.58 3.08 11.21
CA GLU A 159 -5.76 3.93 11.02
C GLU A 159 -5.82 5.06 12.04
N SER A 160 -5.62 4.75 13.32
CA SER A 160 -5.66 5.72 14.40
C SER A 160 -4.59 6.79 14.23
N MET A 161 -3.38 6.40 13.84
CA MET A 161 -2.26 7.31 13.56
C MET A 161 -2.58 8.23 12.37
N LEU A 162 -3.11 7.69 11.28
CA LEU A 162 -3.46 8.46 10.08
C LEU A 162 -4.63 9.42 10.33
N ARG A 163 -5.67 8.99 11.04
CA ARG A 163 -6.78 9.87 11.44
C ARG A 163 -6.29 10.98 12.36
N MET A 164 -5.35 10.70 13.27
CA MET A 164 -4.74 11.73 14.11
C MET A 164 -4.00 12.76 13.27
N LYS A 165 -3.18 12.32 12.30
CA LYS A 165 -2.49 13.21 11.35
C LYS A 165 -3.46 14.10 10.59
N GLN A 166 -4.51 13.53 10.02
CA GLN A 166 -5.53 14.27 9.26
C GLN A 166 -6.22 15.34 10.13
N ARG A 167 -6.54 15.01 11.39
CA ARG A 167 -7.09 15.98 12.34
C ARG A 167 -6.10 17.11 12.63
N LEU A 168 -4.84 16.79 12.88
CA LEU A 168 -3.81 17.82 13.12
C LEU A 168 -3.62 18.72 11.90
N GLN A 169 -3.60 18.17 10.70
CA GLN A 169 -3.52 18.94 9.45
C GLN A 169 -4.73 19.87 9.27
N SER A 170 -5.94 19.44 9.63
CA SER A 170 -7.14 20.30 9.57
C SER A 170 -7.13 21.47 10.57
N LEU A 171 -6.30 21.39 11.62
CA LEU A 171 -6.17 22.45 12.63
C LEU A 171 -5.12 23.50 12.26
N ILE A 172 -4.25 23.20 11.28
CA ILE A 172 -3.26 24.16 10.78
C ILE A 172 -4.01 25.14 9.87
N PRO A 173 -4.04 26.45 10.19
CA PRO A 173 -4.62 27.44 9.32
C PRO A 173 -3.95 27.37 7.95
N ALA A 174 -4.73 27.41 6.86
CA ALA A 174 -4.18 27.53 5.52
C ALA A 174 -3.16 28.69 5.51
N PRO A 175 -1.95 28.51 4.96
CA PRO A 175 -1.00 29.60 4.85
C PRO A 175 -1.72 30.77 4.18
N ALA A 176 -1.69 31.94 4.84
CA ALA A 176 -2.39 33.12 4.39
C ALA A 176 -2.16 33.26 2.88
N ALA A 177 -3.25 33.27 2.10
CA ALA A 177 -3.20 33.45 0.67
C ALA A 177 -2.21 34.59 0.39
N SER A 178 -1.19 34.28 -0.42
CA SER A 178 -0.14 35.20 -0.86
C SER A 178 -0.69 36.61 -0.90
N ALA A 179 -0.09 37.50 -0.09
CA ALA A 179 -0.50 38.87 0.11
C ALA A 179 -0.98 39.44 -1.23
N ILE A 180 -2.25 39.85 -1.26
CA ILE A 180 -2.82 40.58 -2.39
C ILE A 180 -1.87 41.75 -2.63
N ASP A 181 -1.13 41.71 -3.73
CA ASP A 181 -0.26 42.79 -4.16
C ASP A 181 -1.17 43.99 -4.45
N LEU A 182 -1.24 44.90 -3.48
CA LEU A 182 -2.13 46.05 -3.47
C LEU A 182 -1.54 47.24 -4.22
N ASP A 183 -0.53 47.01 -5.08
CA ASP A 183 0.00 47.97 -6.05
C ASP A 183 -0.47 47.59 -7.46
N THR A 184 -1.77 47.63 -7.70
CA THR A 184 -2.29 47.82 -9.07
C THR A 184 -2.68 49.28 -9.23
N ASP A 185 -1.70 50.10 -9.64
CA ASP A 185 -1.93 51.47 -10.09
C ASP A 185 -2.99 51.51 -11.22
N PRO A 186 -3.83 52.55 -11.30
CA PRO A 186 -4.93 52.61 -12.25
C PRO A 186 -4.42 52.72 -13.70
N PRO A 187 -5.17 52.20 -14.69
CA PRO A 187 -4.69 52.15 -16.07
C PRO A 187 -4.77 53.54 -16.70
N VAL A 188 -3.61 54.16 -16.95
CA VAL A 188 -3.50 55.29 -17.88
C VAL A 188 -3.29 54.73 -19.28
N ALA A 189 -4.31 54.89 -20.12
CA ALA A 189 -4.26 54.57 -21.54
C ALA A 189 -3.39 55.59 -22.31
N ALA A 190 -2.43 55.12 -23.11
CA ALA A 190 -2.03 55.71 -24.40
C ALA A 190 -0.93 54.90 -25.13
N THR A 191 -1.35 54.23 -26.20
CA THR A 191 -0.73 54.16 -27.56
C THR A 191 0.76 53.83 -27.77
N ALA A 192 0.96 52.65 -28.38
CA ALA A 192 1.68 52.33 -29.64
C ALA A 192 3.10 52.89 -29.92
N ALA A 193 4.07 51.97 -30.12
CA ALA A 193 4.82 51.81 -31.40
C ALA A 193 5.87 50.66 -31.34
N THR A 194 5.64 49.65 -32.20
CA THR A 194 6.56 48.90 -33.09
C THR A 194 8.10 48.87 -32.92
N SER A 195 8.61 47.62 -32.86
CA SER A 195 9.48 46.92 -33.85
C SER A 195 11.03 46.90 -33.74
N SER A 196 11.55 45.66 -33.89
CA SER A 196 12.79 45.23 -34.61
C SER A 196 14.15 45.48 -33.95
N ALA A 197 15.21 44.66 -34.08
CA ALA A 197 15.46 43.29 -34.57
C ALA A 197 16.96 42.96 -34.33
N SER A 198 17.32 41.66 -34.29
CA SER A 198 18.66 41.07 -34.59
C SER A 198 19.81 41.30 -33.58
N SER A 199 20.79 40.42 -33.33
CA SER A 199 21.38 39.32 -34.11
C SER A 199 22.37 38.47 -33.25
N THR A 200 22.67 37.26 -33.74
CA THR A 200 23.91 36.45 -33.64
C THR A 200 24.24 35.57 -32.40
N ALA A 201 24.27 34.25 -32.64
CA ALA A 201 25.02 33.20 -31.90
C ALA A 201 26.33 32.86 -32.67
N PRO A 202 27.17 31.84 -32.33
CA PRO A 202 27.26 30.98 -31.14
C PRO A 202 28.70 30.85 -30.58
N ALA A 203 28.89 30.22 -29.42
CA ALA A 203 30.19 29.61 -29.05
C ALA A 203 29.97 28.34 -28.22
N VAL A 204 30.51 27.22 -28.71
CA VAL A 204 30.51 25.88 -28.12
C VAL A 204 31.83 25.69 -27.35
N ALA A 205 31.74 25.20 -26.10
CA ALA A 205 32.81 24.45 -25.43
C ALA A 205 32.21 23.58 -24.31
N GLU A 206 32.34 22.26 -24.43
CA GLU A 206 32.00 21.23 -23.43
C GLU A 206 33.13 21.08 -22.36
N PRO A 207 33.14 20.03 -21.51
CA PRO A 207 32.51 19.97 -20.19
C PRO A 207 33.54 19.88 -19.05
N MET A 208 33.27 20.50 -17.89
CA MET A 208 34.17 20.41 -16.74
C MET A 208 33.79 19.23 -15.83
N VAL A 209 34.59 18.16 -15.94
CA VAL A 209 34.67 17.03 -15.02
C VAL A 209 35.19 17.52 -13.67
N ILE A 210 34.43 17.32 -12.60
CA ILE A 210 34.93 17.45 -11.22
C ILE A 210 35.15 16.03 -10.68
N THR A 211 36.41 15.64 -10.66
CA THR A 211 36.93 14.52 -9.86
C THR A 211 36.97 14.92 -8.38
N SER A 212 36.40 14.09 -7.50
CA SER A 212 36.67 14.14 -6.07
C SER A 212 37.58 12.97 -5.69
N ALA A 213 38.66 13.29 -4.98
CA ALA A 213 39.73 12.42 -4.57
C ALA A 213 39.46 11.83 -3.18
N ALA A 214 38.95 10.60 -3.13
CA ALA A 214 39.11 9.68 -2.00
C ALA A 214 38.66 8.28 -2.44
N GLY A 215 39.62 7.43 -2.81
CA GLY A 215 39.38 6.05 -3.19
C GLY A 215 39.04 5.18 -1.98
N GLU A 216 38.07 4.29 -2.19
CA GLU A 216 37.81 3.00 -1.51
C GLU A 216 37.44 3.03 -0.02
N ALA A 217 36.64 2.13 0.54
CA ALA A 217 35.58 1.22 0.09
C ALA A 217 35.00 0.68 1.43
N LEU A 218 33.72 0.92 1.74
CA LEU A 218 33.14 0.45 3.01
C LEU A 218 32.45 -0.91 2.82
N SER A 219 33.17 -1.96 3.18
CA SER A 219 32.63 -3.32 3.38
C SER A 219 31.99 -3.44 4.77
N TRP A 220 30.74 -3.87 4.85
CA TRP A 220 30.06 -4.18 6.12
C TRP A 220 29.96 -5.69 6.33
N TYR A 221 30.35 -6.13 7.53
CA TYR A 221 30.00 -7.42 8.12
C TYR A 221 28.68 -7.31 8.88
#